data_AF-M5BZQ7-F1
#
_entry.id   AF-M5BZQ7-F1
#
_cell.length_a   1.000
_cell.length_b   1.000
_cell.length_c   1.000
_cell.angle_alpha   90.00
_cell.angle_beta   90.00
_cell.angle_gamma   90.00
#
_symmetry.space_group_name_H-M   'P 1'
#
loop_
_entity.id
_entity.type
_entity.pdbx_description
1 polymer ?
#
loop_
_entity_poly.entity_id
_entity_poly.type
_entity_poly.pdbx_seq_one_letter_code
_entity_poly.pdbx_strand_id
1 'polypeptide(L)'
;MFSKSLILLFSIVYSRVIAAPAGSWVPILKHPGKVQENSYIIQLKPEASKSIHLSRLASPGLTLRYSYDQVFHGYAAKLDSTGLEYVRRSSDVAAIFEDGIITTSAYEAPSKSDGLTPDPLSRFNPNLDDIRRATTAPVDVYDIGTGIYTAHTAFGGRVYWGATFGGYNNADGNGFSTCLAGIAVGATYGVTTQANIYAVKAMSDSGAAATSDMIAGINWVISSHRYYYTAHILPVMLGALGALTLALGLVSAAPTSPGECKPLSSLSFAHRPNVTSGLSTRVIFNGLTRPRGLRLDSLSNLLVIDRGVGVVALSYRNDSTCVGWEKRTVVENRNLNHGIEIGPSGGNNQYLYASTSESVFRWEYDPSSVAVVGNPVTIASNMSNSDHTTRTLILQPQSGNTSQYIIVTRGSESNLDEGAAEISSGRSQIRRFALNSSLPSGAGWAWEQGELLGWGLRNAVGIALSPDGEDLWEVENSSDNVFWRGVDVHQENPSEELNRIRLSNISSTPDAQKFYGYPWCYTAWDSSALTASSFTFSTGSQFSIRNPPETPDDAWCSADQNNIKPVLSMQSHSAPLDIVFYNAPSEGSEGYDTARMYAVNTEWSGDAFVSFHGSWNRDPPTGESSAVLMEAT
;
A
#
# COMPACT_ATOMS: atom_id res chain seq x y z
N MET A 1 23.99 -19.42 -3.99
CA MET A 1 23.92 -18.08 -3.37
C MET A 1 22.57 -17.97 -2.68
N PHE A 2 22.51 -18.32 -1.39
CA PHE A 2 21.23 -18.42 -0.67
C PHE A 2 20.77 -17.05 -0.16
N SER A 3 19.51 -16.75 -0.49
CA SER A 3 18.76 -15.54 -0.19
C SER A 3 18.69 -15.25 1.31
N LYS A 4 19.08 -14.02 1.69
CA LYS A 4 18.95 -13.46 3.04
C LYS A 4 17.48 -13.10 3.30
N SER A 5 16.65 -14.08 3.68
CA SER A 5 15.28 -13.82 4.13
C SER A 5 15.28 -13.47 5.61
N LEU A 6 15.34 -12.18 5.92
CA LEU A 6 15.13 -11.61 7.25
C LEU A 6 13.70 -11.03 7.26
N ILE A 7 12.75 -11.70 7.91
CA ILE A 7 11.36 -11.20 8.04
C ILE A 7 11.37 -10.11 9.12
N LEU A 8 11.58 -8.87 8.68
CA LEU A 8 11.43 -7.65 9.47
C LEU A 8 10.04 -7.07 9.22
N LEU A 9 9.15 -7.16 10.22
CA LEU A 9 8.09 -6.17 10.39
C LEU A 9 8.71 -5.05 11.23
N PHE A 10 9.26 -4.02 10.58
CA PHE A 10 9.25 -2.60 10.96
C PHE A 10 10.29 -1.82 10.15
N SER A 11 9.78 -0.76 9.50
CA SER A 11 10.57 0.26 8.80
C SER A 11 11.33 1.10 9.83
N ILE A 12 12.56 0.72 10.15
CA ILE A 12 13.55 1.71 10.61
C ILE A 12 13.94 2.47 9.34
N VAL A 13 13.25 3.59 9.11
CA VAL A 13 13.61 4.55 8.07
C VAL A 13 15.06 4.95 8.33
N TYR A 14 15.95 4.58 7.41
CA TYR A 14 17.27 5.19 7.31
C TYR A 14 17.05 6.66 6.93
N SER A 15 16.73 7.50 7.90
CA SER A 15 16.71 8.94 7.70
C SER A 15 18.16 9.37 7.43
N ARG A 16 18.53 9.60 6.17
CA ARG A 16 19.69 10.44 5.88
C ARG A 16 19.30 11.84 6.27
N VAL A 17 19.63 12.21 7.51
CA VAL A 17 19.35 13.56 7.98
C VAL A 17 20.30 14.50 7.26
N ILE A 18 19.72 15.48 6.58
CA ILE A 18 20.44 16.56 5.93
C ILE A 18 21.24 17.26 7.02
N ALA A 19 22.56 17.27 6.85
CA ALA A 19 23.44 18.15 7.60
C ALA A 19 22.88 19.57 7.55
N ALA A 20 22.51 20.13 8.69
CA ALA A 20 22.24 21.56 8.79
C ALA A 20 23.46 22.31 8.19
N PRO A 21 23.26 23.34 7.33
CA PRO A 21 24.39 24.09 6.78
C PRO A 21 25.29 24.57 7.93
N ALA A 22 26.60 24.53 7.71
CA ALA A 22 27.61 24.87 8.72
C ALA A 22 27.25 26.21 9.39
N GLY A 23 26.94 26.17 10.69
CA GLY A 23 26.51 27.34 11.48
C GLY A 23 25.02 27.41 11.87
N SER A 24 24.17 26.47 11.44
CA SER A 24 22.76 26.40 11.84
C SER A 24 22.51 25.31 12.90
N TRP A 25 21.58 25.56 13.83
CA TRP A 25 21.24 24.62 14.91
C TRP A 25 20.46 23.43 14.36
N VAL A 26 20.86 22.20 14.71
CA VAL A 26 20.07 20.99 14.50
C VAL A 26 18.78 21.10 15.34
N PRO A 27 17.58 21.02 14.71
CA PRO A 27 16.33 21.09 15.44
C PRO A 27 16.12 19.83 16.29
N ILE A 28 15.42 19.99 17.42
CA ILE A 28 14.96 18.85 18.23
C ILE A 28 13.60 18.43 17.69
N LEU A 29 13.50 17.19 17.23
CA LEU A 29 12.27 16.58 16.78
C LEU A 29 11.46 16.17 18.02
N LYS A 30 10.34 16.87 18.23
CA LYS A 30 9.46 16.71 19.40
C LYS A 30 8.63 15.44 19.30
N HIS A 31 8.41 14.78 20.43
CA HIS A 31 7.54 13.60 20.49
C HIS A 31 6.10 14.02 20.85
N PRO A 32 5.07 13.55 20.11
CA PRO A 32 3.68 13.78 20.46
C PRO A 32 3.30 12.93 21.69
N GLY A 33 3.32 13.52 22.88
CA GLY A 33 2.89 12.86 24.12
C GLY A 33 3.90 12.99 25.25
N LYS A 34 3.90 12.02 26.17
CA LYS A 34 4.84 12.01 27.30
C LYS A 34 6.26 11.72 26.82
N VAL A 35 7.24 12.39 27.43
CA VAL A 35 8.67 12.22 27.14
C VAL A 35 9.45 12.00 28.43
N GLN A 36 10.59 11.33 28.34
CA GLN A 36 11.57 11.32 29.40
C GLN A 36 12.26 12.69 29.47
N GLU A 37 12.15 13.33 30.64
CA GLU A 37 12.72 14.65 30.86
C GLU A 37 14.24 14.66 30.60
N ASN A 38 14.68 15.65 29.83
CA ASN A 38 16.07 15.88 29.43
C ASN A 38 16.71 14.68 28.71
N SER A 39 15.93 13.72 28.20
CA SER A 39 16.42 12.53 27.48
C SER A 39 16.22 12.68 25.98
N TYR A 40 17.29 12.42 25.22
CA TYR A 40 17.32 12.58 23.78
C TYR A 40 17.94 11.37 23.11
N ILE A 41 17.49 11.09 21.89
CA ILE A 41 18.10 10.14 20.96
C ILE A 41 18.85 10.96 19.90
N ILE A 42 20.13 10.68 19.73
CA ILE A 42 21.03 11.42 18.85
C ILE A 42 21.49 10.47 17.75
N GLN A 43 21.18 10.82 16.51
CA GLN A 43 21.72 10.16 15.33
C GLN A 43 22.94 10.93 14.85
N LEU A 44 24.04 10.23 14.63
CA LEU A 44 25.27 10.79 14.08
C LEU A 44 25.33 10.53 12.57
N LYS A 45 26.04 11.39 11.86
CA LYS A 45 26.32 11.20 10.44
C LYS A 45 27.22 9.97 10.25
N PRO A 46 27.08 9.19 9.16
CA PRO A 46 27.85 7.96 8.94
C PRO A 46 29.38 8.13 9.06
N GLU A 47 29.90 9.28 8.65
CA GLU A 47 31.32 9.63 8.68
C GLU A 47 31.82 10.16 10.04
N ALA A 48 30.92 10.53 10.95
CA ALA A 48 31.30 11.11 12.23
C ALA A 48 31.85 10.04 13.17
N SER A 49 32.97 10.31 13.83
CA SER A 49 33.49 9.41 14.86
C SER A 49 32.71 9.58 16.16
N LYS A 50 31.91 8.56 16.54
CA LYS A 50 31.09 8.59 17.76
C LYS A 50 31.93 8.75 19.03
N SER A 51 33.08 8.08 19.13
CA SER A 51 33.96 8.19 20.29
C SER A 51 34.54 9.59 20.44
N ILE A 52 34.94 10.22 19.32
CA ILE A 52 35.41 11.61 19.32
C ILE A 52 34.26 12.56 19.65
N HIS A 53 33.10 12.39 19.06
CA HIS A 53 31.91 13.19 19.33
C HIS A 53 31.54 13.17 20.83
N LEU A 54 31.44 11.98 21.43
CA LEU A 54 31.13 11.82 22.85
C LEU A 54 32.22 12.41 23.76
N SER A 55 33.51 12.30 23.38
CA SER A 55 34.60 12.90 24.15
C SER A 55 34.55 14.43 24.18
N ARG A 56 34.04 15.05 23.10
CA ARG A 56 33.86 16.51 22.99
C ARG A 56 32.57 17.00 23.64
N LEU A 57 31.53 16.17 23.65
CA LEU A 57 30.26 16.47 24.31
C LEU A 57 30.40 16.56 25.84
N ALA A 58 31.38 15.85 26.43
CA ALA A 58 31.58 15.69 27.87
C ALA A 58 31.10 16.88 28.71
N SER A 59 29.86 16.80 29.21
CA SER A 59 29.21 17.80 30.05
C SER A 59 28.88 17.21 31.43
N PRO A 60 28.85 18.01 32.52
CA PRO A 60 28.55 17.51 33.85
C PRO A 60 27.18 16.82 33.97
N GLY A 61 26.19 17.19 33.15
CA GLY A 61 24.86 16.57 33.11
C GLY A 61 24.68 15.45 32.08
N LEU A 62 25.73 15.05 31.35
CA LEU A 62 25.67 13.95 30.39
C LEU A 62 25.52 12.60 31.10
N THR A 63 24.39 11.92 30.89
CA THR A 63 24.25 10.49 31.23
C THR A 63 23.98 9.71 29.96
N LEU A 64 25.01 9.05 29.43
CA LEU A 64 24.86 8.15 28.29
C LEU A 64 24.01 6.94 28.72
N ARG A 65 22.89 6.71 28.04
CA ARG A 65 22.00 5.57 28.32
C ARG A 65 22.30 4.38 27.43
N TYR A 66 22.40 4.61 26.12
CA TYR A 66 22.66 3.58 25.14
C TYR A 66 23.59 4.09 24.04
N SER A 67 24.43 3.21 23.51
CA SER A 67 25.15 3.39 22.24
C SER A 67 24.56 2.43 21.22
N TYR A 68 24.28 2.95 20.02
CA TYR A 68 23.68 2.19 18.93
C TYR A 68 24.68 2.02 17.79
N ASP A 69 24.99 0.79 17.44
CA ASP A 69 25.96 0.48 16.37
C ASP A 69 25.36 -0.42 15.29
N GLN A 70 24.26 -1.12 15.60
CA GLN A 70 23.61 -2.05 14.69
C GLN A 70 22.34 -1.49 14.08
N VAL A 71 21.54 -0.76 14.87
CA VAL A 71 20.25 -0.20 14.43
C VAL A 71 20.43 1.10 13.64
N PHE A 72 21.30 2.00 14.12
CA PHE A 72 21.83 3.15 13.39
C PHE A 72 23.07 3.67 14.14
N HIS A 73 23.88 4.50 13.49
CA HIS A 73 25.04 5.13 14.13
C HIS A 73 24.62 6.28 15.05
N GLY A 74 24.57 6.05 16.36
CA GLY A 74 24.14 7.06 17.31
C GLY A 74 24.13 6.62 18.77
N TYR A 75 23.43 7.38 19.61
CA TYR A 75 23.31 7.11 21.04
C TYR A 75 22.03 7.73 21.64
N ALA A 76 21.62 7.28 22.82
CA ALA A 76 20.64 7.95 23.65
C ALA A 76 21.27 8.43 24.94
N ALA A 77 20.97 9.65 25.37
CA ALA A 77 21.55 10.23 26.57
C ALA A 77 20.59 11.22 27.24
N LYS A 78 20.74 11.35 28.57
CA LYS A 78 20.26 12.56 29.25
C LYS A 78 21.29 13.67 29.10
N LEU A 79 20.82 14.86 28.75
CA LEU A 79 21.64 16.03 28.49
C LEU A 79 21.15 17.21 29.33
N ASP A 80 22.08 17.92 29.95
CA ASP A 80 21.83 19.28 30.47
C ASP A 80 21.72 20.29 29.31
N SER A 81 21.38 21.54 29.63
CA SER A 81 21.27 22.61 28.64
C SER A 81 22.55 22.79 27.83
N THR A 82 23.71 22.68 28.46
CA THR A 82 25.03 22.78 27.82
C THR A 82 25.29 21.62 26.86
N GLY A 83 25.01 20.38 27.28
CA GLY A 83 25.15 19.20 26.42
C GLY A 83 24.19 19.24 25.23
N LEU A 84 22.94 19.65 25.45
CA LEU A 84 21.95 19.79 24.38
C LEU A 84 22.35 20.88 23.38
N GLU A 85 22.86 22.02 23.85
CA GLU A 85 23.41 23.07 22.99
C GLU A 85 24.60 22.59 22.15
N TYR A 86 25.50 21.81 22.74
CA TYR A 86 26.60 21.17 22.00
C TYR A 86 26.09 20.26 20.88
N VAL A 87 25.19 19.32 21.20
CA VAL A 87 24.66 18.36 20.21
C VAL A 87 23.96 19.11 19.08
N ARG A 88 23.18 20.14 19.40
CA ARG A 88 22.49 20.95 18.39
C ARG A 88 23.42 21.77 17.50
N ARG A 89 24.64 22.08 17.92
CA ARG A 89 25.63 22.81 17.12
C ARG A 89 26.65 21.90 16.43
N SER A 90 26.66 20.62 16.78
CA SER A 90 27.69 19.70 16.31
C SER A 90 27.49 19.34 14.84
N SER A 91 28.53 19.51 14.03
CA SER A 91 28.55 19.06 12.64
C SER A 91 28.50 17.54 12.50
N ASP A 92 28.74 16.80 13.58
CA ASP A 92 28.70 15.34 13.61
C ASP A 92 27.27 14.80 13.71
N VAL A 93 26.33 15.64 14.16
CA VAL A 93 24.96 15.25 14.45
C VAL A 93 24.12 15.34 13.18
N ALA A 94 23.43 14.23 12.91
CA ALA A 94 22.45 14.12 11.84
C ALA A 94 21.10 14.62 12.36
N ALA A 95 20.53 13.99 13.40
CA ALA A 95 19.25 14.37 14.01
C ALA A 95 19.25 14.24 15.54
N ILE A 96 18.29 14.92 16.16
CA ILE A 96 18.01 14.89 17.60
C ILE A 96 16.51 14.66 17.79
N PHE A 97 16.15 13.66 18.58
CA PHE A 97 14.77 13.30 18.90
C PHE A 97 14.55 13.36 20.40
N GLU A 98 13.38 13.82 20.84
CA GLU A 98 12.96 13.60 22.22
C GLU A 98 12.70 12.11 22.48
N ASP A 99 13.12 11.64 23.65
CA ASP A 99 12.89 10.27 24.06
C ASP A 99 11.46 10.10 24.61
N GLY A 100 10.54 9.72 23.72
CA GLY A 100 9.13 9.52 24.01
C GLY A 100 8.83 8.33 24.92
N ILE A 101 7.64 8.34 25.52
CA ILE A 101 7.06 7.20 26.22
C ILE A 101 5.93 6.61 25.36
N ILE A 102 6.10 5.35 24.98
CA ILE A 102 5.09 4.53 24.29
C ILE A 102 4.37 3.62 25.30
N THR A 103 3.10 3.32 25.05
CA THR A 103 2.29 2.42 25.90
C THR A 103 1.56 1.38 25.04
N THR A 104 1.47 0.15 25.53
CA THR A 104 0.61 -0.89 24.95
C THR A 104 -0.85 -0.67 25.34
N SER A 105 -1.79 -0.94 24.43
CA SER A 105 -3.20 -1.10 24.78
C SER A 105 -3.42 -2.49 25.40
N ALA A 106 -4.15 -2.55 26.50
CA ALA A 106 -4.44 -3.81 27.18
C ALA A 106 -5.23 -4.75 26.26
N TYR A 107 -4.69 -5.94 25.98
CA TYR A 107 -5.46 -7.04 25.42
C TYR A 107 -6.23 -7.71 26.57
N GLU A 108 -7.55 -7.51 26.62
CA GLU A 108 -8.41 -8.35 27.47
C GLU A 108 -8.51 -9.73 26.82
N ALA A 109 -7.88 -10.74 27.44
CA ALA A 109 -8.09 -12.12 27.03
C ALA A 109 -9.58 -12.47 27.18
N PRO A 110 -10.24 -13.07 26.18
CA PRO A 110 -11.62 -13.52 26.34
C PRO A 110 -11.71 -14.47 27.54
N SER A 111 -12.66 -14.19 28.45
CA SER A 111 -12.89 -15.00 29.63
C SER A 111 -13.19 -16.45 29.24
N LYS A 112 -12.45 -17.41 29.82
CA LYS A 112 -12.78 -18.84 29.78
C LYS A 112 -14.12 -19.08 30.47
N SER A 113 -15.23 -18.97 29.75
CA SER A 113 -16.51 -19.53 30.20
C SER A 113 -17.45 -19.98 29.09
N ASP A 114 -17.24 -19.58 27.84
CA ASP A 114 -18.21 -19.90 26.79
C ASP A 114 -17.61 -20.95 25.85
N GLY A 115 -18.04 -22.19 26.06
CA GLY A 115 -17.61 -23.35 25.29
C GLY A 115 -17.78 -23.16 23.78
N LEU A 116 -16.84 -23.77 23.05
CA LEU A 116 -16.84 -23.91 21.59
C LEU A 116 -16.72 -22.59 20.81
N THR A 117 -15.51 -22.03 20.76
CA THR A 117 -15.07 -21.24 19.59
C THR A 117 -13.88 -21.95 18.93
N PRO A 118 -13.90 -22.18 17.61
CA PRO A 118 -12.73 -22.64 16.88
C PRO A 118 -11.62 -21.59 17.00
N ASP A 119 -10.39 -22.07 17.22
CA ASP A 119 -9.13 -21.33 17.11
C ASP A 119 -9.25 -20.18 16.08
N PRO A 120 -8.98 -18.91 16.41
CA PRO A 120 -9.09 -17.81 15.45
C PRO A 120 -8.29 -18.05 14.16
N LEU A 121 -7.22 -18.85 14.23
CA LEU A 121 -6.42 -19.24 13.08
C LEU A 121 -7.15 -20.24 12.16
N SER A 122 -8.08 -21.07 12.67
CA SER A 122 -8.82 -22.09 11.90
C SER A 122 -9.82 -21.52 10.90
N ARG A 123 -10.05 -20.21 10.95
CA ARG A 123 -10.84 -19.48 9.96
C ARG A 123 -10.03 -19.05 8.74
N PHE A 124 -8.70 -19.03 8.83
CA PHE A 124 -7.81 -18.57 7.76
C PHE A 124 -7.25 -19.69 6.87
N ASN A 125 -7.26 -20.95 7.34
CA ASN A 125 -6.85 -22.07 6.52
C ASN A 125 -7.40 -23.41 7.08
N PRO A 126 -8.16 -24.20 6.29
CA PRO A 126 -8.61 -25.54 6.70
C PRO A 126 -7.46 -26.55 6.89
N ASN A 127 -6.24 -26.26 6.40
CA ASN A 127 -5.04 -27.10 6.57
C ASN A 127 -4.12 -26.65 7.71
N LEU A 128 -4.67 -26.10 8.79
CA LEU A 128 -3.89 -25.56 9.91
C LEU A 128 -2.97 -26.58 10.58
N ASP A 129 -3.36 -27.84 10.57
CA ASP A 129 -2.52 -28.95 11.04
C ASP A 129 -1.28 -29.13 10.16
N ASP A 130 -1.33 -28.82 8.86
CA ASP A 130 -0.17 -28.85 7.97
C ASP A 130 0.72 -27.61 8.12
N ILE A 131 0.15 -26.42 8.40
CA ILE A 131 0.93 -25.21 8.73
C ILE A 131 1.66 -25.37 10.07
N ARG A 132 0.99 -25.91 11.08
CA ARG A 132 1.60 -26.23 12.39
C ARG A 132 2.78 -27.20 12.30
N ARG A 133 2.88 -27.95 11.19
CA ARG A 133 3.93 -28.95 10.92
C ARG A 133 4.94 -28.54 9.84
N ALA A 134 4.74 -27.41 9.15
CA ALA A 134 5.52 -27.05 7.95
C ALA A 134 6.91 -26.44 8.20
N THR A 135 7.33 -26.20 9.45
CA THR A 135 8.71 -25.73 9.72
C THR A 135 9.58 -26.89 10.22
N THR A 136 10.29 -27.53 9.29
CA THR A 136 11.33 -28.54 9.58
C THR A 136 12.70 -27.91 9.90
N ALA A 137 12.82 -26.58 9.89
CA ALA A 137 14.03 -25.86 10.24
C ALA A 137 13.84 -25.12 11.58
N PRO A 138 14.75 -25.28 12.56
CA PRO A 138 14.68 -24.53 13.81
C PRO A 138 14.86 -23.03 13.51
N VAL A 139 13.89 -22.22 13.92
CA VAL A 139 13.95 -20.75 13.85
C VAL A 139 14.02 -20.18 15.27
N ASP A 140 14.68 -19.02 15.42
CA ASP A 140 14.81 -18.33 16.69
C ASP A 140 13.92 -17.08 16.65
N VAL A 141 12.91 -17.03 17.50
CA VAL A 141 12.03 -15.86 17.64
C VAL A 141 12.61 -14.92 18.69
N TYR A 142 12.58 -13.62 18.49
CA TYR A 142 12.95 -12.62 19.47
C TYR A 142 11.72 -11.76 19.75
N ASP A 143 11.19 -11.83 20.97
CA ASP A 143 10.08 -10.98 21.40
C ASP A 143 10.64 -9.73 22.06
N ILE A 144 10.34 -8.55 21.54
CA ILE A 144 10.68 -7.31 22.21
C ILE A 144 9.43 -6.65 22.79
N GLY A 145 9.32 -6.71 24.11
CA GLY A 145 8.11 -6.25 24.78
C GLY A 145 8.24 -6.26 26.30
N THR A 146 7.24 -6.83 26.96
CA THR A 146 7.11 -6.83 28.42
C THR A 146 7.91 -7.96 29.10
N GLY A 147 8.54 -8.84 28.31
CA GLY A 147 9.28 -10.02 28.78
C GLY A 147 8.44 -11.29 28.64
N ILE A 148 9.02 -12.48 28.81
CA ILE A 148 8.26 -13.75 28.75
C ILE A 148 8.46 -14.52 30.04
N TYR A 149 7.38 -15.09 30.58
CA TYR A 149 7.46 -16.07 31.66
C TYR A 149 8.07 -17.39 31.15
N THR A 150 9.40 -17.49 31.23
CA THR A 150 10.19 -18.56 30.61
C THR A 150 9.91 -19.95 31.19
N ALA A 151 9.41 -20.03 32.43
CA ALA A 151 9.08 -21.28 33.11
C ALA A 151 7.69 -21.85 32.74
N HIS A 152 6.93 -21.18 31.85
CA HIS A 152 5.61 -21.67 31.45
C HIS A 152 5.72 -23.01 30.70
N THR A 153 5.01 -24.03 31.20
CA THR A 153 5.10 -25.41 30.68
C THR A 153 4.72 -25.54 29.22
N ALA A 154 3.83 -24.68 28.71
CA ALA A 154 3.42 -24.68 27.29
C ALA A 154 4.59 -24.45 26.31
N PHE A 155 5.74 -23.94 26.75
CA PHE A 155 6.88 -23.73 25.87
C PHE A 155 7.87 -24.90 25.83
N GLY A 156 7.73 -25.90 26.72
CA GLY A 156 8.58 -27.09 26.71
C GLY A 156 10.08 -26.79 26.81
N GLY A 157 10.47 -25.71 27.51
CA GLY A 157 11.87 -25.30 27.69
C GLY A 157 12.48 -24.49 26.53
N ARG A 158 11.68 -24.08 25.53
CA ARG A 158 12.15 -23.36 24.33
C ARG A 158 12.18 -21.83 24.47
N VAL A 159 11.85 -21.29 25.65
CA VAL A 159 11.99 -19.85 25.93
C VAL A 159 13.27 -19.60 26.68
N TYR A 160 14.07 -18.67 26.18
CA TYR A 160 15.30 -18.21 26.80
C TYR A 160 15.16 -16.74 27.17
N TRP A 161 15.78 -16.34 28.29
CA TRP A 161 15.92 -14.93 28.58
C TRP A 161 17.06 -14.36 27.75
N GLY A 162 16.78 -13.33 26.94
CA GLY A 162 17.78 -12.68 26.10
C GLY A 162 18.42 -11.49 26.83
N ALA A 163 17.68 -10.38 26.90
CA ALA A 163 18.18 -9.14 27.48
C ALA A 163 17.06 -8.29 28.08
N THR A 164 17.45 -7.28 28.85
CA THR A 164 16.53 -6.34 29.48
C THR A 164 17.08 -4.92 29.41
N PHE A 165 16.24 -4.01 28.93
CA PHE A 165 16.53 -2.59 28.73
C PHE A 165 15.54 -1.76 29.55
N GLY A 166 15.94 -0.56 29.97
CA GLY A 166 15.11 0.33 30.79
C GLY A 166 15.25 0.15 32.31
N GLY A 167 16.16 -0.72 32.76
CA GLY A 167 16.39 -0.98 34.18
C GLY A 167 15.29 -1.81 34.86
N TYR A 168 14.49 -2.53 34.07
CA TYR A 168 13.46 -3.43 34.57
C TYR A 168 14.05 -4.74 35.11
N ASN A 169 13.26 -5.48 35.89
CA ASN A 169 13.61 -6.83 36.34
C ASN A 169 13.51 -7.85 35.19
N ASN A 170 14.26 -8.95 35.32
CA ASN A 170 14.19 -10.07 34.38
C ASN A 170 12.92 -10.92 34.59
N ALA A 171 11.75 -10.34 34.36
CA ALA A 171 10.45 -10.97 34.50
C ALA A 171 9.42 -10.35 33.54
N ASP A 172 8.40 -11.12 33.18
CA ASP A 172 7.18 -10.57 32.59
C ASP A 172 6.17 -10.25 33.71
N GLY A 173 6.13 -9.01 34.16
CA GLY A 173 5.12 -8.55 35.12
C GLY A 173 3.83 -8.06 34.48
N ASN A 174 3.74 -8.01 33.14
CA ASN A 174 2.55 -7.53 32.42
C ASN A 174 1.72 -8.69 31.84
N GLY A 175 2.38 -9.70 31.27
CA GLY A 175 1.77 -10.88 30.68
C GLY A 175 1.52 -10.79 29.17
N PHE A 176 1.60 -9.60 28.57
CA PHE A 176 1.31 -9.41 27.14
C PHE A 176 2.25 -10.19 26.23
N SER A 177 3.56 -10.08 26.49
CA SER A 177 4.58 -10.79 25.73
C SER A 177 4.54 -12.30 25.98
N THR A 178 4.21 -12.76 27.19
CA THR A 178 3.94 -14.19 27.44
C THR A 178 2.75 -14.71 26.64
N CYS A 179 1.68 -13.93 26.52
CA CYS A 179 0.51 -14.30 25.71
C CYS A 179 0.88 -14.41 24.22
N LEU A 180 1.59 -13.43 23.68
CA LEU A 180 2.07 -13.45 22.29
C LEU A 180 3.02 -14.62 22.02
N ALA A 181 3.94 -14.91 22.95
CA ALA A 181 4.81 -16.07 22.87
C ALA A 181 4.00 -17.39 22.84
N GLY A 182 2.88 -17.46 23.57
CA GLY A 182 1.94 -18.59 23.53
C GLY A 182 1.39 -18.87 22.14
N ILE A 183 1.00 -17.83 21.41
CA ILE A 183 0.48 -17.91 20.03
C ILE A 183 1.62 -18.19 19.04
N ALA A 184 2.81 -17.65 19.28
CA ALA A 184 3.94 -17.85 18.38
C ALA A 184 4.50 -19.28 18.45
N VAL A 185 4.83 -19.75 19.65
CA VAL A 185 5.64 -20.96 19.85
C VAL A 185 5.04 -21.99 20.81
N GLY A 186 3.90 -21.70 21.45
CA GLY A 186 3.29 -22.60 22.44
C GLY A 186 2.98 -23.99 21.88
N ALA A 187 3.13 -25.04 22.69
CA ALA A 187 2.92 -26.42 22.23
C ALA A 187 1.48 -26.70 21.77
N THR A 188 0.49 -25.96 22.29
CA THR A 188 -0.94 -26.14 21.98
C THR A 188 -1.43 -25.21 20.89
N TYR A 189 -1.07 -23.92 20.96
CA TYR A 189 -1.60 -22.87 20.09
C TYR A 189 -0.56 -22.24 19.16
N GLY A 190 0.71 -22.66 19.28
CA GLY A 190 1.83 -22.11 18.55
C GLY A 190 1.72 -22.33 17.05
N VAL A 191 2.05 -21.29 16.28
CA VAL A 191 2.21 -21.39 14.82
C VAL A 191 3.51 -22.12 14.47
N THR A 192 4.60 -21.92 15.23
CA THR A 192 5.88 -22.62 15.06
C THR A 192 6.30 -23.34 16.34
N THR A 193 5.78 -24.56 16.50
CA THR A 193 5.89 -25.37 17.73
C THR A 193 7.29 -25.96 17.98
N GLN A 194 8.24 -25.76 17.05
CA GLN A 194 9.65 -26.18 17.20
C GLN A 194 10.63 -25.01 17.37
N ALA A 195 10.17 -23.77 17.26
CA ALA A 195 11.05 -22.61 17.40
C ALA A 195 11.51 -22.41 18.84
N ASN A 196 12.73 -21.87 18.99
CA ASN A 196 13.14 -21.21 20.23
C ASN A 196 12.60 -19.78 20.24
N ILE A 197 12.40 -19.21 21.42
CA ILE A 197 12.06 -17.79 21.56
C ILE A 197 12.91 -17.14 22.64
N TYR A 198 13.38 -15.92 22.39
CA TYR A 198 14.22 -15.14 23.28
C TYR A 198 13.43 -13.91 23.77
N ALA A 199 13.27 -13.81 25.09
CA ALA A 199 12.64 -12.67 25.72
C ALA A 199 13.58 -11.48 25.75
N VAL A 200 13.19 -10.39 25.09
CA VAL A 200 13.88 -9.09 25.12
C VAL A 200 12.96 -8.07 25.78
N LYS A 201 13.14 -7.86 27.07
CA LYS A 201 12.29 -6.93 27.80
C LYS A 201 12.77 -5.49 27.53
N ALA A 202 11.90 -4.69 26.94
CA ALA A 202 12.11 -3.26 26.72
C ALA A 202 10.94 -2.40 27.22
N MET A 203 9.94 -3.05 27.85
CA MET A 203 8.77 -2.39 28.43
C MET A 203 8.62 -2.74 29.92
N SER A 204 8.12 -1.77 30.68
CA SER A 204 7.74 -1.91 32.08
C SER A 204 6.59 -2.89 32.27
N ASP A 205 6.36 -3.30 33.52
CA ASP A 205 5.24 -4.18 33.88
C ASP A 205 3.87 -3.50 33.73
N SER A 206 3.84 -2.16 33.64
CA SER A 206 2.64 -1.40 33.27
C SER A 206 2.43 -1.28 31.76
N GLY A 207 3.25 -1.95 30.95
CA GLY A 207 3.15 -1.90 29.49
C GLY A 207 3.59 -0.57 28.87
N ALA A 208 4.47 0.19 29.54
CA ALA A 208 5.03 1.45 29.03
C ALA A 208 6.53 1.29 28.74
N ALA A 209 7.06 2.04 27.78
CA ALA A 209 8.49 2.02 27.46
C ALA A 209 8.97 3.37 26.98
N ALA A 210 10.25 3.68 27.24
CA ALA A 210 10.91 4.73 26.51
C ALA A 210 11.26 4.27 25.09
N THR A 211 11.17 5.17 24.11
CA THR A 211 11.60 4.91 22.74
C THR A 211 13.06 4.44 22.71
N SER A 212 13.92 5.02 23.55
CA SER A 212 15.32 4.61 23.69
C SER A 212 15.51 3.17 24.18
N ASP A 213 14.71 2.71 25.14
CA ASP A 213 14.76 1.32 25.63
C ASP A 213 14.36 0.33 24.53
N MET A 214 13.35 0.71 23.73
CA MET A 214 12.88 -0.07 22.59
C MET A 214 14.01 -0.24 21.54
N ILE A 215 14.63 0.87 21.16
CA ILE A 215 15.74 0.89 20.19
C ILE A 215 16.93 0.07 20.72
N ALA A 216 17.21 0.11 22.02
CA ALA A 216 18.27 -0.70 22.63
C ALA A 216 17.96 -2.21 22.51
N GLY A 217 16.71 -2.61 22.73
CA GLY A 217 16.22 -3.97 22.47
C GLY A 217 16.47 -4.43 21.04
N ILE A 218 16.10 -3.60 20.06
CA ILE A 218 16.33 -3.90 18.63
C ILE A 218 17.83 -4.01 18.34
N ASN A 219 18.63 -3.07 18.81
CA ASN A 219 20.08 -3.05 18.60
C ASN A 219 20.73 -4.35 19.12
N TRP A 220 20.29 -4.83 20.29
CA TRP A 220 20.77 -6.09 20.87
C TRP A 220 20.35 -7.32 20.08
N VAL A 221 19.12 -7.37 19.56
CA VAL A 221 18.70 -8.51 18.72
C VAL A 221 19.54 -8.57 17.45
N ILE A 222 19.78 -7.43 16.78
CA ILE A 222 20.60 -7.38 15.57
C ILE A 222 22.03 -7.88 15.85
N SER A 223 22.62 -7.49 16.99
CA SER A 223 23.95 -8.00 17.38
C SER A 223 23.95 -9.49 17.71
N SER A 224 22.92 -9.95 18.43
CA SER A 224 22.86 -11.32 18.95
C SER A 224 22.57 -12.32 17.85
N HIS A 225 21.69 -11.98 16.90
CA HIS A 225 21.42 -12.82 15.73
C HIS A 225 22.67 -12.99 14.83
N ARG A 226 23.53 -11.98 14.71
CA ARG A 226 24.79 -12.09 13.94
C ARG A 226 25.78 -13.10 14.53
N TYR A 227 25.71 -13.39 15.83
CA TYR A 227 26.62 -14.34 16.49
C TYR A 227 26.27 -15.81 16.20
N TYR A 228 25.00 -16.11 15.88
CA TYR A 228 24.52 -17.48 15.61
C TYR A 228 24.47 -17.85 14.12
N TYR A 229 25.01 -17.01 13.22
CA TYR A 229 24.98 -17.18 11.76
C TYR A 229 25.74 -18.41 11.22
N THR A 230 26.44 -19.16 12.07
CA THR A 230 27.02 -20.47 11.71
C THR A 230 26.00 -21.61 11.79
N ALA A 231 24.81 -21.39 12.36
CA ALA A 231 23.68 -22.32 12.34
C ALA A 231 22.54 -21.75 11.48
N HIS A 232 21.88 -22.60 10.69
CA HIS A 232 20.87 -22.26 9.67
C HIS A 232 19.52 -21.77 10.23
N ILE A 233 19.51 -20.73 11.07
CA ILE A 233 18.33 -20.28 11.82
C ILE A 233 17.84 -18.91 11.31
N LEU A 234 16.56 -18.79 10.92
CA LEU A 234 15.92 -17.51 10.60
C LEU A 234 15.43 -16.81 11.89
N PRO A 235 15.69 -15.50 12.08
CA PRO A 235 15.14 -14.77 13.21
C PRO A 235 13.76 -14.16 12.87
N VAL A 236 12.82 -14.20 13.81
CA VAL A 236 11.51 -13.53 13.69
C VAL A 236 11.31 -12.61 14.88
N MET A 237 10.92 -11.35 14.63
CA MET A 237 10.66 -10.35 15.68
C MET A 237 9.16 -10.26 15.99
N LEU A 238 8.79 -10.35 17.26
CA LEU A 238 7.43 -10.10 17.74
C LEU A 238 7.45 -8.83 18.61
N GLY A 239 6.59 -7.86 18.31
CA GLY A 239 6.52 -6.60 19.06
C GLY A 239 5.08 -6.07 19.11
N ALA A 240 4.75 -5.31 20.14
CA ALA A 240 3.43 -4.72 20.32
C ALA A 240 3.13 -3.69 19.19
N LEU A 241 2.39 -4.13 18.16
CA LEU A 241 1.86 -3.29 17.09
C LEU A 241 0.80 -2.33 17.64
N GLY A 242 1.22 -1.17 18.15
CA GLY A 242 0.26 -0.15 18.60
C GLY A 242 0.70 1.30 18.64
N ALA A 243 1.99 1.63 18.71
CA ALA A 243 2.39 3.02 19.03
C ALA A 243 3.71 3.52 18.40
N LEU A 244 4.13 3.04 17.23
CA LEU A 244 5.37 3.51 16.58
C LEU A 244 5.21 3.90 15.09
N THR A 245 4.07 4.46 14.72
CA THR A 245 3.81 5.03 13.38
C THR A 245 3.44 6.53 13.41
N LEU A 246 3.49 7.18 14.57
CA LEU A 246 3.09 8.58 14.75
C LEU A 246 4.18 9.41 15.44
N ALA A 247 5.34 9.52 14.81
CA ALA A 247 6.27 10.62 15.03
C ALA A 247 7.40 10.46 14.02
N LEU A 248 7.40 11.28 12.96
CA LEU A 248 8.58 11.85 12.29
C LEU A 248 8.28 12.27 10.86
N GLY A 249 7.68 13.45 10.71
CA GLY A 249 7.68 14.11 9.41
C GLY A 249 7.55 15.60 9.56
N LEU A 250 8.69 16.23 9.83
CA LEU A 250 8.92 17.63 9.56
C LEU A 250 10.39 17.77 9.14
N VAL A 251 10.65 17.52 7.87
CA VAL A 251 11.84 18.02 7.16
C VAL A 251 11.35 18.39 5.77
N SER A 252 11.62 19.63 5.34
CA SER A 252 11.47 20.04 3.94
C SER A 252 12.21 19.03 3.07
N ALA A 253 11.48 18.32 2.21
CA ALA A 253 12.02 17.20 1.48
C ALA A 253 13.05 17.68 0.44
N ALA A 254 14.31 17.39 0.71
CA ALA A 254 15.26 17.13 -0.35
C ALA A 254 15.03 15.68 -0.84
N PRO A 255 15.31 15.37 -2.12
CA PRO A 255 15.15 14.02 -2.67
C PRO A 255 15.87 12.97 -1.81
N THR A 256 15.18 11.88 -1.48
CA THR A 256 15.62 10.84 -0.54
C THR A 256 16.70 9.90 -1.11
N SER A 257 17.00 9.99 -2.42
CA SER A 257 18.11 9.29 -3.06
C SER A 257 18.76 10.17 -4.14
N PRO A 258 20.08 10.05 -4.39
CA PRO A 258 20.67 10.50 -5.65
C PRO A 258 19.86 9.88 -6.80
N GLY A 259 19.44 10.70 -7.76
CA GLY A 259 18.65 10.21 -8.89
C GLY A 259 19.44 9.19 -9.71
N GLU A 260 18.79 8.09 -10.08
CA GLU A 260 19.39 7.11 -10.99
C GLU A 260 19.17 7.58 -12.43
N CYS A 261 20.21 8.09 -13.07
CA CYS A 261 20.16 8.44 -14.49
C CYS A 261 20.22 7.19 -15.37
N LYS A 262 19.26 7.06 -16.29
CA LYS A 262 19.28 6.13 -17.42
C LYS A 262 19.48 6.90 -18.73
N PRO A 263 20.68 6.85 -19.33
CA PRO A 263 20.92 7.49 -20.63
C PRO A 263 20.01 6.93 -21.72
N LEU A 264 19.59 7.76 -22.68
CA LEU A 264 18.71 7.32 -23.79
C LEU A 264 19.30 6.14 -24.57
N SER A 265 20.61 6.10 -24.74
CA SER A 265 21.33 5.01 -25.44
C SER A 265 21.26 3.66 -24.73
N SER A 266 20.91 3.63 -23.44
CA SER A 266 20.77 2.40 -22.65
C SER A 266 19.36 1.78 -22.70
N LEU A 267 18.40 2.51 -23.25
CA LEU A 267 16.99 2.13 -23.25
C LEU A 267 16.65 1.35 -24.52
N SER A 268 16.16 0.14 -24.34
CA SER A 268 15.72 -0.73 -25.43
C SER A 268 14.56 -1.60 -24.97
N PHE A 269 13.74 -2.03 -25.93
CA PHE A 269 12.67 -3.00 -25.69
C PHE A 269 13.28 -4.37 -25.42
N ALA A 270 12.82 -5.04 -24.36
CA ALA A 270 13.05 -6.48 -24.20
C ALA A 270 12.26 -7.25 -25.28
N HIS A 271 11.00 -6.87 -25.47
CA HIS A 271 10.13 -7.33 -26.55
C HIS A 271 9.44 -6.12 -27.16
N ARG A 272 9.57 -5.93 -28.48
CA ARG A 272 8.99 -4.77 -29.16
C ARG A 272 7.49 -5.04 -29.40
N PRO A 273 6.59 -4.15 -28.97
CA PRO A 273 5.17 -4.30 -29.28
C PRO A 273 4.93 -4.06 -30.77
N ASN A 274 3.97 -4.79 -31.34
CA ASN A 274 3.38 -4.41 -32.62
C ASN A 274 2.52 -3.17 -32.40
N VAL A 275 2.59 -2.23 -33.33
CA VAL A 275 1.90 -0.93 -33.24
C VAL A 275 1.07 -0.71 -34.48
N THR A 276 -0.10 -0.10 -34.32
CA THR A 276 -0.94 0.33 -35.43
C THR A 276 -0.16 1.29 -36.34
N SER A 277 -0.41 1.20 -37.66
CA SER A 277 0.21 2.09 -38.64
C SER A 277 0.03 3.56 -38.25
N GLY A 278 1.11 4.35 -38.34
CA GLY A 278 1.13 5.76 -37.92
C GLY A 278 1.61 5.98 -36.49
N LEU A 279 1.67 4.93 -35.65
CA LEU A 279 2.18 5.03 -34.28
C LEU A 279 3.64 4.61 -34.18
N SER A 280 4.35 5.20 -33.22
CA SER A 280 5.68 4.76 -32.82
C SER A 280 5.79 4.65 -31.31
N THR A 281 6.57 3.70 -30.84
CA THR A 281 6.79 3.46 -29.42
C THR A 281 8.28 3.48 -29.10
N ARG A 282 8.60 3.90 -27.88
CA ARG A 282 9.96 3.92 -27.33
C ARG A 282 9.94 3.60 -25.85
N VAL A 283 11.00 2.97 -25.37
CA VAL A 283 11.23 2.79 -23.94
C VAL A 283 11.75 4.11 -23.36
N ILE A 284 11.03 4.67 -22.39
CA ILE A 284 11.46 5.86 -21.66
C ILE A 284 12.20 5.52 -20.35
N PHE A 285 11.94 4.35 -19.77
CA PHE A 285 12.67 3.86 -18.60
C PHE A 285 12.52 2.33 -18.49
N ASN A 286 13.54 1.64 -17.97
CA ASN A 286 13.51 0.21 -17.68
C ASN A 286 14.10 -0.08 -16.28
N GLY A 287 13.83 -1.27 -15.73
CA GLY A 287 14.32 -1.65 -14.40
C GLY A 287 13.52 -1.06 -13.23
N LEU A 288 12.25 -0.67 -13.46
CA LEU A 288 11.28 -0.52 -12.37
C LEU A 288 10.93 -1.90 -11.80
N THR A 289 10.47 -1.93 -10.55
CA THR A 289 10.15 -3.19 -9.85
C THR A 289 8.86 -3.78 -10.40
N ARG A 290 7.74 -3.07 -10.24
CA ARG A 290 6.39 -3.46 -10.69
C ARG A 290 5.57 -2.18 -10.92
N PRO A 291 5.78 -1.45 -12.04
CA PRO A 291 5.10 -0.18 -12.29
C PRO A 291 3.58 -0.39 -12.45
N ARG A 292 2.80 0.53 -11.88
CA ARG A 292 1.34 0.53 -11.90
C ARG A 292 0.81 1.90 -12.35
N GLY A 293 -0.03 2.56 -11.56
CA GLY A 293 -0.63 3.83 -11.97
C GLY A 293 0.43 4.88 -12.29
N LEU A 294 0.13 5.71 -13.28
CA LEU A 294 1.02 6.71 -13.86
C LEU A 294 0.31 8.05 -13.93
N ARG A 295 0.96 9.14 -13.51
CA ARG A 295 0.45 10.51 -13.67
C ARG A 295 1.57 11.47 -14.00
N LEU A 296 1.28 12.46 -14.83
CA LEU A 296 2.18 13.58 -15.06
C LEU A 296 1.90 14.67 -14.02
N ASP A 297 2.96 15.27 -13.50
CA ASP A 297 2.84 16.49 -12.71
C ASP A 297 2.84 17.75 -13.60
N SER A 298 2.72 18.93 -12.99
CA SER A 298 2.65 20.20 -13.74
C SER A 298 3.94 20.58 -14.46
N LEU A 299 5.07 19.94 -14.15
CA LEU A 299 6.36 20.12 -14.83
C LEU A 299 6.73 18.94 -15.73
N SER A 300 5.74 18.09 -16.06
CA SER A 300 5.90 16.91 -16.93
C SER A 300 6.87 15.85 -16.38
N ASN A 301 7.08 15.77 -15.07
CA ASN A 301 7.68 14.58 -14.47
C ASN A 301 6.65 13.46 -14.46
N LEU A 302 7.06 12.25 -14.84
CA LEU A 302 6.19 11.08 -14.83
C LEU A 302 6.27 10.40 -13.47
N LEU A 303 5.22 10.54 -12.67
CA LEU A 303 5.06 9.84 -11.40
C LEU A 303 4.50 8.43 -11.64
N VAL A 304 5.08 7.46 -10.95
CA VAL A 304 4.76 6.03 -11.11
C VAL A 304 4.63 5.39 -9.74
N ILE A 305 3.57 4.62 -9.53
CA ILE A 305 3.53 3.65 -8.43
C ILE A 305 4.40 2.46 -8.80
N ASP A 306 5.60 2.37 -8.21
CA ASP A 306 6.48 1.21 -8.34
C ASP A 306 6.19 0.26 -7.16
N ARG A 307 5.27 -0.69 -7.37
CA ARG A 307 4.73 -1.54 -6.29
C ARG A 307 5.88 -2.30 -5.59
N GLY A 308 5.92 -2.21 -4.27
CA GLY A 308 7.01 -2.73 -3.43
C GLY A 308 8.13 -1.71 -3.15
N VAL A 309 8.05 -0.51 -3.73
CA VAL A 309 8.93 0.64 -3.47
C VAL A 309 8.12 1.82 -2.93
N GLY A 310 7.15 2.31 -3.71
CA GLY A 310 6.35 3.50 -3.40
C GLY A 310 6.07 4.35 -4.64
N VAL A 311 6.08 5.68 -4.50
CA VAL A 311 5.98 6.61 -5.64
C VAL A 311 7.37 6.97 -6.11
N VAL A 312 7.64 6.78 -7.40
CA VAL A 312 8.87 7.23 -8.06
C VAL A 312 8.53 8.24 -9.15
N ALA A 313 9.42 9.19 -9.38
CA ALA A 313 9.33 10.15 -10.48
C ALA A 313 10.40 9.85 -11.52
N LEU A 314 10.03 9.97 -12.78
CA LEU A 314 10.91 9.92 -13.93
C LEU A 314 10.95 11.31 -14.56
N SER A 315 12.11 11.96 -14.47
CA SER A 315 12.34 13.32 -14.98
C SER A 315 13.32 13.27 -16.13
N TYR A 316 12.98 13.88 -17.27
CA TYR A 316 13.93 14.00 -18.37
C TYR A 316 15.02 15.01 -18.03
N ARG A 317 16.29 14.63 -18.23
CA ARG A 317 17.47 15.48 -18.05
C ARG A 317 18.29 15.52 -19.33
N ASN A 318 18.82 16.69 -19.64
CA ASN A 318 19.72 16.92 -20.77
C ASN A 318 20.84 17.87 -20.36
N ASP A 319 21.75 17.36 -19.54
CA ASP A 319 22.90 18.10 -19.03
C ASP A 319 24.16 17.22 -19.03
N SER A 320 25.29 17.78 -18.60
CA SER A 320 26.59 17.09 -18.63
C SER A 320 26.66 15.82 -17.77
N THR A 321 25.71 15.63 -16.84
CA THR A 321 25.67 14.49 -15.94
C THR A 321 24.62 13.45 -16.34
N CYS A 322 23.60 13.83 -17.11
CA CYS A 322 22.55 12.94 -17.57
C CYS A 322 21.90 13.45 -18.86
N VAL A 323 21.96 12.64 -19.93
CA VAL A 323 21.16 12.82 -21.16
C VAL A 323 20.21 11.62 -21.27
N GLY A 324 19.04 11.74 -20.65
CA GLY A 324 18.10 10.64 -20.49
C GLY A 324 17.12 10.88 -19.35
N TRP A 325 16.70 9.80 -18.70
CA TRP A 325 15.67 9.84 -17.67
C TRP A 325 16.28 9.58 -16.30
N GLU A 326 16.05 10.49 -15.36
CA GLU A 326 16.43 10.33 -13.97
C GLU A 326 15.25 9.76 -13.17
N LYS A 327 15.48 8.65 -12.46
CA LYS A 327 14.55 8.11 -11.48
C LYS A 327 14.85 8.66 -10.09
N ARG A 328 13.83 9.20 -9.43
CA ARG A 328 13.87 9.57 -7.99
C ARG A 328 12.73 8.91 -7.24
N THR A 329 13.00 8.48 -6.01
CA THR A 329 11.92 8.06 -5.10
C THR A 329 11.29 9.30 -4.48
N VAL A 330 10.00 9.50 -4.70
CA VAL A 330 9.22 10.63 -4.17
C VAL A 330 8.60 10.26 -2.82
N VAL A 331 8.04 9.06 -2.72
CA VAL A 331 7.47 8.50 -1.49
C VAL A 331 7.99 7.07 -1.32
N GLU A 332 8.68 6.80 -0.22
CA GLU A 332 9.07 5.43 0.13
C GLU A 332 7.99 4.78 1.01
N ASN A 333 7.11 4.01 0.37
CA ASN A 333 6.06 3.27 1.05
C ASN A 333 5.73 2.01 0.24
N ARG A 334 6.25 0.87 0.69
CA ARG A 334 6.14 -0.42 -0.02
C ARG A 334 4.72 -0.97 -0.08
N ASN A 335 3.81 -0.43 0.73
CA ASN A 335 2.41 -0.83 0.74
C ASN A 335 1.59 -0.15 -0.37
N LEU A 336 2.11 0.94 -0.96
CA LEU A 336 1.48 1.57 -2.13
C LEU A 336 1.53 0.60 -3.31
N ASN A 337 0.37 0.31 -3.91
CA ASN A 337 0.26 -0.82 -4.81
C ASN A 337 -0.40 -0.54 -6.16
N HIS A 338 -1.14 0.56 -6.34
CA HIS A 338 -1.75 0.85 -7.65
C HIS A 338 -2.16 2.31 -7.88
N GLY A 339 -3.08 2.84 -7.06
CA GLY A 339 -3.72 4.12 -7.35
C GLY A 339 -2.81 5.31 -7.09
N ILE A 340 -2.87 6.30 -8.00
CA ILE A 340 -2.14 7.56 -7.92
C ILE A 340 -2.92 8.66 -8.63
N GLU A 341 -2.98 9.84 -8.04
CA GLU A 341 -3.56 11.03 -8.65
C GLU A 341 -2.76 12.28 -8.31
N ILE A 342 -2.84 13.30 -9.19
CA ILE A 342 -2.25 14.62 -8.98
C ILE A 342 -3.34 15.68 -9.15
N GLY A 343 -3.50 16.52 -8.13
CA GLY A 343 -4.52 17.56 -8.09
C GLY A 343 -3.95 18.95 -7.75
N PRO A 344 -4.72 20.02 -8.01
CA PRO A 344 -4.32 21.38 -7.66
C PRO A 344 -4.31 21.60 -6.13
N SER A 345 -3.33 22.37 -5.63
CA SER A 345 -3.23 22.71 -4.18
C SER A 345 -3.57 24.17 -3.84
N GLY A 346 -3.74 25.04 -4.85
CA GLY A 346 -3.98 26.49 -4.68
C GLY A 346 -2.71 27.36 -4.74
N GLY A 347 -1.54 26.79 -5.01
CA GLY A 347 -0.27 27.50 -5.23
C GLY A 347 0.61 26.83 -6.30
N ASN A 348 1.93 27.01 -6.24
CA ASN A 348 2.87 26.36 -7.17
C ASN A 348 3.00 24.84 -6.93
N ASN A 349 2.62 24.37 -5.73
CA ASN A 349 2.62 22.96 -5.36
C ASN A 349 1.36 22.26 -5.91
N GLN A 350 1.38 20.94 -5.90
CA GLN A 350 0.24 20.08 -6.20
C GLN A 350 -0.06 19.18 -5.00
N TYR A 351 -1.23 18.55 -5.00
CA TYR A 351 -1.50 17.43 -4.10
C TYR A 351 -1.22 16.11 -4.82
N LEU A 352 -0.37 15.27 -4.24
CA LEU A 352 -0.14 13.89 -4.65
C LEU A 352 -1.02 12.97 -3.81
N TYR A 353 -1.83 12.15 -4.47
CA TYR A 353 -2.63 11.10 -3.84
C TYR A 353 -2.07 9.74 -4.21
N ALA A 354 -2.04 8.81 -3.27
CA ALA A 354 -1.70 7.42 -3.56
C ALA A 354 -2.37 6.46 -2.58
N SER A 355 -2.59 5.22 -3.00
CA SER A 355 -3.32 4.22 -2.21
C SER A 355 -2.54 2.94 -1.92
N THR A 356 -2.80 2.39 -0.74
CA THR A 356 -2.52 1.00 -0.37
C THR A 356 -3.80 0.17 -0.52
N SER A 357 -3.78 -1.10 -0.11
CA SER A 357 -5.02 -1.88 0.04
C SER A 357 -5.97 -1.34 1.12
N GLU A 358 -5.44 -0.57 2.07
CA GLU A 358 -6.13 -0.15 3.28
C GLU A 358 -6.56 1.33 3.24
N SER A 359 -5.74 2.21 2.68
CA SER A 359 -5.94 3.65 2.81
C SER A 359 -5.56 4.44 1.56
N VAL A 360 -6.19 5.60 1.41
CA VAL A 360 -5.81 6.66 0.48
C VAL A 360 -5.10 7.76 1.26
N PHE A 361 -3.92 8.15 0.80
CA PHE A 361 -3.11 9.21 1.37
C PHE A 361 -3.03 10.40 0.42
N ARG A 362 -2.86 11.60 0.99
CA ARG A 362 -2.56 12.84 0.28
C ARG A 362 -1.32 13.50 0.86
N TRP A 363 -0.38 13.86 0.01
CA TRP A 363 0.75 14.74 0.33
C TRP A 363 0.62 16.05 -0.41
N GLU A 364 1.14 17.13 0.17
CA GLU A 364 1.58 18.26 -0.63
C GLU A 364 2.83 17.83 -1.42
N TYR A 365 2.96 18.26 -2.67
CA TYR A 365 4.01 17.84 -3.59
C TYR A 365 4.54 19.05 -4.36
N ASP A 366 5.85 19.23 -4.33
CA ASP A 366 6.55 20.26 -5.09
C ASP A 366 7.15 19.62 -6.37
N PRO A 367 6.58 19.92 -7.56
CA PRO A 367 7.05 19.36 -8.82
C PRO A 367 8.46 19.85 -9.21
N SER A 368 8.90 21.00 -8.68
CA SER A 368 10.22 21.57 -9.01
C SER A 368 11.36 20.83 -8.31
N SER A 369 11.14 20.41 -7.07
CA SER A 369 12.09 19.59 -6.30
C SER A 369 11.84 18.09 -6.46
N VAL A 370 10.71 17.71 -7.04
CA VAL A 370 10.26 16.32 -7.24
C VAL A 370 10.16 15.61 -5.89
N ALA A 371 9.48 16.24 -4.94
CA ALA A 371 9.44 15.81 -3.55
C ALA A 371 8.12 16.17 -2.85
N VAL A 372 7.70 15.33 -1.89
CA VAL A 372 6.55 15.62 -1.03
C VAL A 372 6.90 16.56 0.11
N VAL A 373 5.97 17.42 0.52
CA VAL A 373 6.12 18.36 1.62
C VAL A 373 5.34 17.84 2.84
N GLY A 374 6.07 17.59 3.93
CA GLY A 374 5.48 17.17 5.20
C GLY A 374 4.95 15.73 5.22
N ASN A 375 4.07 15.44 6.19
CA ASN A 375 3.44 14.13 6.36
C ASN A 375 2.22 13.96 5.46
N PRO A 376 1.88 12.71 5.08
CA PRO A 376 0.60 12.45 4.44
C PRO A 376 -0.56 12.77 5.38
N VAL A 377 -1.66 13.19 4.77
CA VAL A 377 -2.99 13.19 5.36
C VAL A 377 -3.74 11.98 4.84
N THR A 378 -4.35 11.18 5.73
CA THR A 378 -5.25 10.10 5.33
C THR A 378 -6.57 10.70 4.83
N ILE A 379 -6.97 10.32 3.62
CA ILE A 379 -8.22 10.76 3.00
C ILE A 379 -9.32 9.74 3.23
N ALA A 380 -9.03 8.45 3.02
CA ALA A 380 -9.95 7.36 3.24
C ALA A 380 -9.23 6.13 3.81
N SER A 381 -9.93 5.29 4.61
CA SER A 381 -9.38 4.10 5.27
C SER A 381 -10.42 2.96 5.41
N ASN A 382 -10.07 1.85 6.06
CA ASN A 382 -10.90 0.65 6.27
C ASN A 382 -11.26 -0.11 4.98
N MET A 383 -10.29 -0.25 4.07
CA MET A 383 -10.52 -0.87 2.75
C MET A 383 -9.88 -2.24 2.58
N SER A 384 -9.12 -2.78 3.54
CA SER A 384 -8.39 -4.04 3.34
C SER A 384 -9.28 -5.23 3.01
N ASN A 385 -8.77 -6.11 2.15
CA ASN A 385 -9.23 -7.48 1.86
C ASN A 385 -8.08 -8.26 1.21
N SER A 386 -8.20 -9.59 1.10
CA SER A 386 -7.12 -10.51 0.72
C SER A 386 -6.75 -10.49 -0.78
N ASP A 387 -7.74 -10.65 -1.65
CA ASP A 387 -7.53 -10.96 -3.08
C ASP A 387 -7.31 -9.68 -3.91
N HIS A 388 -8.40 -8.97 -4.24
CA HIS A 388 -8.32 -7.72 -5.01
C HIS A 388 -7.91 -6.55 -4.12
N THR A 389 -6.59 -6.29 -4.07
CA THR A 389 -5.97 -5.34 -3.12
C THR A 389 -5.72 -3.94 -3.70
N THR A 390 -6.00 -3.69 -4.98
CA THR A 390 -5.81 -2.38 -5.59
C THR A 390 -6.94 -1.42 -5.24
N ARG A 391 -6.63 -0.14 -5.04
CA ARG A 391 -7.62 0.93 -4.85
C ARG A 391 -7.37 2.03 -5.87
N THR A 392 -8.06 1.99 -7.01
CA THR A 392 -7.85 3.00 -8.05
C THR A 392 -8.41 4.34 -7.59
N LEU A 393 -7.77 5.43 -8.02
CA LEU A 393 -8.11 6.79 -7.65
C LEU A 393 -8.43 7.59 -8.91
N ILE A 394 -9.45 8.43 -8.87
CA ILE A 394 -9.65 9.52 -9.83
C ILE A 394 -10.21 10.74 -9.11
N LEU A 395 -9.72 11.93 -9.46
CA LEU A 395 -10.20 13.18 -8.88
C LEU A 395 -11.41 13.67 -9.68
N GLN A 396 -12.53 13.93 -8.98
CA GLN A 396 -13.69 14.57 -9.57
C GLN A 396 -13.53 16.09 -9.46
N PRO A 397 -13.41 16.83 -10.59
CA PRO A 397 -13.17 18.26 -10.57
C PRO A 397 -14.38 19.05 -10.07
N GLN A 398 -14.11 20.25 -9.54
CA GLN A 398 -15.07 21.32 -9.27
C GLN A 398 -14.68 22.56 -10.10
N SER A 399 -15.60 23.49 -10.29
CA SER A 399 -15.30 24.81 -10.84
C SER A 399 -14.15 25.50 -10.07
N GLY A 400 -13.33 26.27 -10.78
CA GLY A 400 -12.26 27.08 -10.16
C GLY A 400 -10.97 26.33 -9.84
N ASN A 401 -10.61 25.30 -10.63
CA ASN A 401 -9.35 24.55 -10.51
C ASN A 401 -9.15 23.90 -9.13
N THR A 402 -10.20 23.25 -8.62
CA THR A 402 -10.18 22.46 -7.40
C THR A 402 -10.86 21.11 -7.65
N SER A 403 -10.65 20.12 -6.77
CA SER A 403 -11.33 18.84 -6.83
C SER A 403 -12.39 18.77 -5.73
N GLN A 404 -13.62 18.40 -6.11
CA GLN A 404 -14.73 18.26 -5.15
C GLN A 404 -14.61 16.95 -4.38
N TYR A 405 -14.32 15.87 -5.10
CA TYR A 405 -14.25 14.52 -4.56
C TYR A 405 -13.01 13.78 -5.05
N ILE A 406 -12.62 12.75 -4.31
CA ILE A 406 -11.82 11.65 -4.82
C ILE A 406 -12.73 10.41 -4.92
N ILE A 407 -12.74 9.78 -6.09
CA ILE A 407 -13.43 8.52 -6.34
C ILE A 407 -12.43 7.39 -6.15
N VAL A 408 -12.85 6.33 -5.47
CA VAL A 408 -12.01 5.19 -5.08
C VAL A 408 -12.73 3.88 -5.38
N THR A 409 -12.00 2.93 -5.95
CA THR A 409 -12.52 1.57 -6.23
C THR A 409 -12.03 0.56 -5.19
N ARG A 410 -12.84 -0.47 -4.93
CA ARG A 410 -12.47 -1.61 -4.07
C ARG A 410 -13.09 -2.90 -4.62
N GLY A 411 -12.24 -3.86 -5.01
CA GLY A 411 -12.67 -5.16 -5.52
C GLY A 411 -13.08 -6.17 -4.45
N SER A 412 -13.39 -7.39 -4.88
CA SER A 412 -13.85 -8.50 -4.04
C SER A 412 -12.74 -9.14 -3.19
N GLU A 413 -13.12 -9.88 -2.15
CA GLU A 413 -12.15 -10.63 -1.31
C GLU A 413 -11.78 -12.01 -1.82
N SER A 414 -12.46 -12.48 -2.86
CA SER A 414 -12.22 -13.75 -3.56
C SER A 414 -12.81 -13.71 -4.97
N ASN A 415 -12.50 -14.72 -5.79
CA ASN A 415 -13.10 -14.87 -7.11
C ASN A 415 -14.65 -14.78 -7.11
N LEU A 416 -15.31 -15.63 -6.31
CA LEU A 416 -16.77 -15.65 -6.12
C LEU A 416 -17.11 -15.25 -4.68
N ASP A 417 -17.18 -13.94 -4.43
CA ASP A 417 -17.43 -13.34 -3.11
C ASP A 417 -18.93 -13.12 -2.90
N GLU A 418 -19.61 -14.12 -2.37
CA GLU A 418 -21.04 -14.01 -2.03
C GLU A 418 -21.34 -12.87 -1.05
N GLY A 419 -20.39 -12.45 -0.21
CA GLY A 419 -20.58 -11.32 0.69
C GLY A 419 -20.58 -9.96 -0.02
N ALA A 420 -20.08 -9.87 -1.26
CA ALA A 420 -20.19 -8.66 -2.09
C ALA A 420 -21.63 -8.34 -2.50
N ALA A 421 -22.54 -9.31 -2.38
CA ALA A 421 -23.97 -9.09 -2.50
C ALA A 421 -24.57 -8.16 -1.43
N GLU A 422 -23.85 -7.96 -0.32
CA GLU A 422 -24.25 -7.06 0.74
C GLU A 422 -23.50 -5.74 0.61
N ILE A 423 -24.22 -4.64 0.39
CA ILE A 423 -23.62 -3.30 0.25
C ILE A 423 -22.79 -2.94 1.50
N SER A 424 -23.21 -3.40 2.68
CA SER A 424 -22.53 -3.17 3.95
C SER A 424 -21.15 -3.85 4.06
N SER A 425 -20.86 -4.87 3.24
CA SER A 425 -19.52 -5.47 3.15
C SER A 425 -18.48 -4.47 2.65
N GLY A 426 -18.93 -3.49 1.86
CA GLY A 426 -18.08 -2.51 1.21
C GLY A 426 -17.22 -3.06 0.08
N ARG A 427 -17.38 -4.31 -0.35
CA ARG A 427 -16.55 -4.95 -1.39
C ARG A 427 -17.23 -4.94 -2.75
N SER A 428 -16.42 -4.93 -3.82
CA SER A 428 -16.90 -4.83 -5.20
C SER A 428 -17.75 -3.58 -5.44
N GLN A 429 -17.21 -2.43 -5.02
CA GLN A 429 -17.89 -1.14 -5.06
C GLN A 429 -16.96 0.00 -5.47
N ILE A 430 -17.58 1.08 -5.93
CA ILE A 430 -16.95 2.36 -6.15
C ILE A 430 -17.63 3.40 -5.26
N ARG A 431 -16.82 4.18 -4.55
CA ARG A 431 -17.29 5.25 -3.65
C ARG A 431 -16.56 6.55 -3.91
N ARG A 432 -17.17 7.67 -3.54
CA ARG A 432 -16.50 8.98 -3.53
C ARG A 432 -16.47 9.64 -2.17
N PHE A 433 -15.41 10.41 -1.93
CA PHE A 433 -15.11 11.07 -0.67
C PHE A 433 -14.89 12.56 -0.90
N ALA A 434 -15.53 13.41 -0.11
CA ALA A 434 -15.42 14.86 -0.25
C ALA A 434 -14.02 15.34 0.15
N LEU A 435 -13.45 16.24 -0.66
CA LEU A 435 -12.13 16.86 -0.44
C LEU A 435 -12.21 18.30 0.08
N ASN A 436 -13.35 18.97 -0.11
CA ASN A 436 -13.56 20.39 0.22
C ASN A 436 -14.11 20.66 1.63
N SER A 437 -14.48 19.61 2.37
CA SER A 437 -14.89 19.70 3.77
C SER A 437 -13.67 19.55 4.68
N SER A 438 -13.73 20.13 5.89
CA SER A 438 -12.74 19.80 6.92
C SER A 438 -12.78 18.29 7.12
N LEU A 439 -11.70 17.59 6.74
CA LEU A 439 -11.61 16.14 6.89
C LEU A 439 -11.97 15.77 8.33
N PRO A 440 -12.69 14.64 8.55
CA PRO A 440 -12.99 14.18 9.90
C PRO A 440 -11.72 14.17 10.76
N SER A 441 -11.82 14.76 11.95
CA SER A 441 -10.66 15.14 12.80
C SER A 441 -9.61 14.03 12.92
N GLY A 442 -8.53 14.15 12.15
CA GLY A 442 -7.31 13.34 12.27
C GLY A 442 -7.30 11.96 11.61
N ALA A 443 -8.45 11.41 11.18
CA ALA A 443 -8.54 10.02 10.69
C ALA A 443 -8.89 9.87 9.19
N GLY A 444 -9.39 10.93 8.54
CA GLY A 444 -9.98 10.82 7.20
C GLY A 444 -11.37 10.15 7.24
N TRP A 445 -11.91 9.83 6.07
CA TRP A 445 -13.19 9.11 5.95
C TRP A 445 -12.99 7.61 6.13
N ALA A 446 -13.87 6.95 6.89
CA ALA A 446 -13.96 5.49 6.81
C ALA A 446 -14.65 5.08 5.51
N TRP A 447 -14.28 3.95 4.92
CA TRP A 447 -14.77 3.50 3.60
C TRP A 447 -16.31 3.55 3.49
N GLU A 448 -17.00 3.08 4.52
CA GLU A 448 -18.46 3.03 4.60
C GLU A 448 -19.13 4.43 4.63
N GLN A 449 -18.37 5.48 4.96
CA GLN A 449 -18.84 6.86 4.95
C GLN A 449 -18.78 7.51 3.57
N GLY A 450 -18.09 6.89 2.60
CA GLY A 450 -18.07 7.37 1.23
C GLY A 450 -19.42 7.18 0.54
N GLU A 451 -19.78 8.11 -0.33
CA GLU A 451 -21.02 7.99 -1.11
C GLU A 451 -20.90 6.87 -2.14
N LEU A 452 -21.86 5.93 -2.14
CA LEU A 452 -21.88 4.80 -3.07
C LEU A 452 -22.23 5.24 -4.49
N LEU A 453 -21.34 4.95 -5.44
CA LEU A 453 -21.52 5.21 -6.87
C LEU A 453 -21.99 3.97 -7.64
N GLY A 454 -21.47 2.80 -7.28
CA GLY A 454 -21.82 1.52 -7.90
C GLY A 454 -21.38 0.35 -7.02
N TRP A 455 -22.11 -0.75 -7.08
CA TRP A 455 -21.77 -2.01 -6.41
C TRP A 455 -22.13 -3.21 -7.29
N GLY A 456 -21.62 -4.39 -6.93
CA GLY A 456 -21.67 -5.54 -7.82
C GLY A 456 -20.71 -5.39 -9.00
N LEU A 457 -19.57 -4.74 -8.76
CA LEU A 457 -18.45 -4.58 -9.69
C LEU A 457 -17.26 -5.37 -9.11
N ARG A 458 -17.06 -6.61 -9.56
CA ARG A 458 -16.11 -7.60 -9.02
C ARG A 458 -14.76 -6.97 -8.67
N ASN A 459 -14.11 -6.35 -9.65
CA ASN A 459 -12.82 -5.69 -9.50
C ASN A 459 -12.63 -4.58 -10.54
N ALA A 460 -13.32 -3.45 -10.30
CA ALA A 460 -13.22 -2.21 -11.06
C ALA A 460 -11.84 -1.53 -10.95
N VAL A 461 -10.86 -1.98 -11.72
CA VAL A 461 -9.50 -1.42 -11.66
C VAL A 461 -9.38 -0.17 -12.52
N GLY A 462 -9.83 -0.18 -13.77
CA GLY A 462 -9.72 0.99 -14.63
C GLY A 462 -10.96 1.87 -14.53
N ILE A 463 -10.77 3.17 -14.25
CA ILE A 463 -11.85 4.15 -14.24
C ILE A 463 -11.43 5.47 -14.90
N ALA A 464 -12.36 6.09 -15.62
CA ALA A 464 -12.18 7.41 -16.23
C ALA A 464 -13.44 8.25 -16.09
N LEU A 465 -13.28 9.56 -15.90
CA LEU A 465 -14.38 10.50 -16.06
C LEU A 465 -14.56 10.81 -17.55
N SER A 466 -15.81 10.91 -18.00
CA SER A 466 -16.12 11.51 -19.29
C SER A 466 -15.56 12.94 -19.36
N PRO A 467 -15.27 13.49 -20.56
CA PRO A 467 -14.74 14.85 -20.70
C PRO A 467 -15.59 15.96 -20.05
N ASP A 468 -16.90 15.78 -20.01
CA ASP A 468 -17.85 16.68 -19.33
C ASP A 468 -17.94 16.45 -17.80
N GLY A 469 -17.37 15.36 -17.29
CA GLY A 469 -17.41 14.95 -15.89
C GLY A 469 -18.77 14.43 -15.41
N GLU A 470 -19.72 14.19 -16.33
CA GLU A 470 -21.07 13.72 -15.97
C GLU A 470 -21.13 12.21 -15.74
N ASP A 471 -20.22 11.44 -16.33
CA ASP A 471 -20.15 9.99 -16.26
C ASP A 471 -18.80 9.51 -15.71
N LEU A 472 -18.85 8.45 -14.93
CA LEU A 472 -17.71 7.62 -14.60
C LEU A 472 -17.79 6.34 -15.42
N TRP A 473 -16.80 6.12 -16.27
CA TRP A 473 -16.62 4.90 -17.04
C TRP A 473 -15.69 3.96 -16.27
N GLU A 474 -16.05 2.69 -16.26
CA GLU A 474 -15.38 1.64 -15.50
C GLU A 474 -15.12 0.44 -16.41
N VAL A 475 -13.92 -0.14 -16.31
CA VAL A 475 -13.59 -1.40 -16.96
C VAL A 475 -13.37 -2.51 -15.94
N GLU A 476 -14.15 -3.57 -16.09
CA GLU A 476 -14.32 -4.65 -15.13
C GLU A 476 -13.35 -5.80 -15.40
N ASN A 477 -12.87 -6.44 -14.34
CA ASN A 477 -12.22 -7.76 -14.41
C ASN A 477 -13.21 -8.80 -13.83
N SER A 478 -13.86 -9.54 -14.72
CA SER A 478 -14.95 -10.46 -14.39
C SER A 478 -14.43 -11.80 -13.83
N SER A 479 -15.34 -12.71 -13.45
CA SER A 479 -15.00 -13.91 -12.67
C SER A 479 -14.19 -14.96 -13.44
N ASP A 480 -13.28 -15.60 -12.73
CA ASP A 480 -12.49 -16.73 -13.20
C ASP A 480 -13.26 -18.05 -13.02
N ASN A 481 -12.90 -19.09 -13.77
CA ASN A 481 -13.40 -20.45 -13.60
C ASN A 481 -14.94 -20.54 -13.50
N VAL A 482 -15.64 -19.80 -14.36
CA VAL A 482 -17.10 -19.74 -14.35
C VAL A 482 -17.71 -21.00 -14.96
N PHE A 483 -18.63 -21.60 -14.21
CA PHE A 483 -19.49 -22.69 -14.67
C PHE A 483 -20.92 -22.19 -14.80
N TRP A 484 -21.61 -22.63 -15.84
CA TRP A 484 -23.04 -22.44 -16.00
C TRP A 484 -23.74 -23.80 -16.05
N ARG A 485 -24.59 -24.10 -15.06
CA ARG A 485 -25.32 -25.38 -14.94
C ARG A 485 -24.43 -26.61 -15.02
N GLY A 486 -23.27 -26.53 -14.37
CA GLY A 486 -22.26 -27.61 -14.36
C GLY A 486 -21.45 -27.73 -15.65
N VAL A 487 -21.71 -26.89 -16.65
CA VAL A 487 -20.89 -26.78 -17.86
C VAL A 487 -19.81 -25.73 -17.63
N ASP A 488 -18.56 -26.12 -17.86
CA ASP A 488 -17.46 -25.17 -17.89
C ASP A 488 -17.60 -24.25 -19.11
N VAL A 489 -17.73 -22.95 -18.87
CA VAL A 489 -17.82 -21.93 -19.92
C VAL A 489 -16.65 -20.94 -19.84
N HIS A 490 -15.69 -21.14 -18.94
CA HIS A 490 -14.73 -20.11 -18.56
C HIS A 490 -13.82 -19.68 -19.72
N GLN A 491 -13.51 -20.58 -20.66
CA GLN A 491 -12.56 -20.27 -21.74
C GLN A 491 -12.97 -19.07 -22.58
N GLU A 492 -14.28 -18.88 -22.75
CA GLU A 492 -14.82 -17.76 -23.53
C GLU A 492 -15.82 -16.93 -22.75
N ASN A 493 -16.05 -17.17 -21.46
CA ASN A 493 -16.99 -16.40 -20.64
C ASN A 493 -16.46 -16.26 -19.20
N PRO A 494 -16.96 -15.31 -18.42
CA PRO A 494 -17.77 -14.16 -18.83
C PRO A 494 -16.92 -13.12 -19.56
N SER A 495 -17.59 -12.19 -20.24
CA SER A 495 -16.93 -11.03 -20.84
C SER A 495 -16.28 -10.17 -19.76
N GLU A 496 -15.18 -9.50 -20.12
CA GLU A 496 -14.81 -8.26 -19.43
C GLU A 496 -15.81 -7.17 -19.85
N GLU A 497 -15.98 -6.12 -19.06
CA GLU A 497 -17.09 -5.18 -19.25
C GLU A 497 -16.63 -3.72 -19.25
N LEU A 498 -17.32 -2.88 -20.01
CA LEU A 498 -17.28 -1.43 -19.89
C LEU A 498 -18.61 -0.97 -19.29
N ASN A 499 -18.58 -0.48 -18.06
CA ASN A 499 -19.74 0.03 -17.35
C ASN A 499 -19.76 1.56 -17.34
N ARG A 500 -20.97 2.13 -17.37
CA ARG A 500 -21.21 3.56 -17.24
C ARG A 500 -21.98 3.85 -15.96
N ILE A 501 -21.42 4.70 -15.11
CA ILE A 501 -22.02 5.20 -13.88
C ILE A 501 -22.32 6.68 -14.06
N ARG A 502 -23.60 7.04 -14.15
CA ARG A 502 -24.02 8.45 -14.25
C ARG A 502 -23.83 9.13 -12.91
N LEU A 503 -22.97 10.15 -12.86
CA LEU A 503 -22.73 10.93 -11.64
C LEU A 503 -23.81 11.99 -11.41
N SER A 504 -24.53 12.38 -12.48
CA SER A 504 -25.71 13.23 -12.37
C SER A 504 -26.80 12.51 -11.55
N ASN A 505 -27.24 13.16 -10.47
CA ASN A 505 -28.24 12.64 -9.52
C ASN A 505 -27.84 11.37 -8.75
N ILE A 506 -26.57 10.94 -8.76
CA ILE A 506 -26.16 9.70 -8.07
C ILE A 506 -26.50 9.68 -6.57
N SER A 507 -26.53 10.86 -5.94
CA SER A 507 -26.91 11.05 -4.54
C SER A 507 -28.39 10.78 -4.25
N SER A 508 -29.27 10.92 -5.26
CA SER A 508 -30.71 10.64 -5.14
C SER A 508 -31.12 9.29 -5.74
N THR A 509 -30.25 8.65 -6.53
CA THR A 509 -30.46 7.29 -7.03
C THR A 509 -30.46 6.29 -5.85
N PRO A 510 -31.51 5.46 -5.68
CA PRO A 510 -31.53 4.41 -4.67
C PRO A 510 -30.38 3.42 -4.84
N ASP A 511 -29.78 2.96 -3.75
CA ASP A 511 -28.61 2.08 -3.83
C ASP A 511 -28.89 0.75 -4.56
N ALA A 512 -30.11 0.21 -4.46
CA ALA A 512 -30.53 -0.97 -5.22
C ALA A 512 -30.49 -0.76 -6.76
N GLN A 513 -30.58 0.50 -7.22
CA GLN A 513 -30.48 0.86 -8.64
C GLN A 513 -29.04 1.19 -9.06
N LYS A 514 -28.04 0.88 -8.23
CA LYS A 514 -26.60 1.06 -8.52
C LYS A 514 -25.87 -0.28 -8.65
N PHE A 515 -26.61 -1.36 -8.91
CA PHE A 515 -26.09 -2.73 -8.92
C PHE A 515 -25.71 -3.19 -10.33
N TYR A 516 -24.49 -3.70 -10.51
CA TYR A 516 -23.93 -4.14 -11.80
C TYR A 516 -23.85 -5.67 -11.96
N GLY A 517 -24.36 -6.44 -11.00
CA GLY A 517 -24.64 -7.87 -11.19
C GLY A 517 -23.80 -8.84 -10.35
N TYR A 518 -22.51 -8.57 -10.13
CA TYR A 518 -21.66 -9.45 -9.32
C TYR A 518 -22.17 -9.55 -7.87
N PRO A 519 -22.19 -10.74 -7.22
CA PRO A 519 -21.52 -11.99 -7.61
C PRO A 519 -22.38 -12.98 -8.40
N TRP A 520 -23.60 -12.59 -8.81
CA TRP A 520 -24.59 -13.52 -9.33
C TRP A 520 -24.76 -13.47 -10.84
N CYS A 521 -24.77 -12.25 -11.40
CA CYS A 521 -25.02 -12.00 -12.80
C CYS A 521 -23.72 -11.68 -13.53
N TYR A 522 -23.56 -12.29 -14.70
CA TYR A 522 -22.38 -12.16 -15.55
C TYR A 522 -22.79 -11.95 -16.99
N THR A 523 -21.97 -11.25 -17.76
CA THR A 523 -22.23 -10.99 -19.17
C THR A 523 -21.57 -12.04 -20.06
N ALA A 524 -22.33 -12.58 -21.02
CA ALA A 524 -21.82 -13.54 -21.99
C ALA A 524 -20.95 -12.85 -23.04
N TRP A 525 -19.87 -13.51 -23.46
CA TRP A 525 -19.02 -13.07 -24.57
C TRP A 525 -19.22 -13.94 -25.81
N ASP A 526 -18.73 -15.18 -25.82
CA ASP A 526 -18.86 -16.06 -26.99
C ASP A 526 -19.40 -17.44 -26.58
N SER A 527 -20.57 -17.78 -27.13
CA SER A 527 -21.20 -19.09 -26.98
C SER A 527 -20.91 -20.03 -28.16
N SER A 528 -20.42 -19.50 -29.28
CA SER A 528 -20.18 -20.28 -30.51
C SER A 528 -19.01 -21.26 -30.38
N ALA A 529 -18.06 -20.96 -29.49
CA ALA A 529 -16.94 -21.84 -29.17
C ALA A 529 -17.34 -23.10 -28.37
N LEU A 530 -18.55 -23.15 -27.80
CA LEU A 530 -19.01 -24.24 -26.94
C LEU A 530 -19.69 -25.35 -27.76
N THR A 531 -18.90 -26.28 -28.29
CA THR A 531 -19.31 -27.32 -29.26
C THR A 531 -20.42 -28.29 -28.83
N ALA A 532 -20.73 -28.43 -27.53
CA ALA A 532 -21.71 -29.39 -27.02
C ALA A 532 -22.54 -28.87 -25.83
N SER A 533 -22.62 -27.55 -25.64
CA SER A 533 -23.29 -26.96 -24.48
C SER A 533 -24.71 -26.48 -24.80
N SER A 534 -25.57 -26.40 -23.79
CA SER A 534 -26.86 -25.69 -23.87
C SER A 534 -26.74 -24.20 -23.54
N PHE A 535 -25.52 -23.65 -23.47
CA PHE A 535 -25.27 -22.25 -23.20
C PHE A 535 -25.48 -21.47 -24.51
N THR A 536 -26.65 -20.83 -24.65
CA THR A 536 -27.06 -20.15 -25.89
C THR A 536 -27.18 -18.64 -25.75
N PHE A 537 -26.53 -18.05 -24.74
CA PHE A 537 -26.52 -16.60 -24.54
C PHE A 537 -25.69 -15.93 -25.65
N SER A 538 -26.25 -14.88 -26.25
CA SER A 538 -25.51 -14.01 -27.17
C SER A 538 -24.58 -13.07 -26.42
N THR A 539 -23.52 -12.60 -27.08
CA THR A 539 -22.63 -11.55 -26.57
C THR A 539 -23.44 -10.38 -25.97
N GLY A 540 -23.06 -9.93 -24.77
CA GLY A 540 -23.74 -8.84 -24.05
C GLY A 540 -24.99 -9.27 -23.27
N SER A 541 -25.46 -10.51 -23.42
CA SER A 541 -26.59 -11.02 -22.62
C SER A 541 -26.11 -11.47 -21.25
N GLN A 542 -26.85 -11.16 -20.20
CA GLN A 542 -26.52 -11.61 -18.85
C GLN A 542 -27.12 -12.98 -18.51
N PHE A 543 -26.35 -13.76 -17.75
CA PHE A 543 -26.72 -15.07 -17.23
C PHE A 543 -26.34 -15.18 -15.74
N SER A 544 -26.91 -16.17 -15.04
CA SER A 544 -26.58 -16.46 -13.64
C SER A 544 -25.73 -17.72 -13.53
N ILE A 545 -24.77 -17.70 -12.60
CA ILE A 545 -24.03 -18.93 -12.23
C ILE A 545 -24.79 -19.78 -11.22
N ARG A 546 -25.88 -19.27 -10.64
CA ARG A 546 -26.74 -20.02 -9.71
C ARG A 546 -27.70 -20.92 -10.46
N ASN A 547 -27.95 -22.09 -9.89
CA ASN A 547 -28.82 -23.08 -10.52
C ASN A 547 -30.26 -22.90 -10.03
N PRO A 548 -31.26 -22.80 -10.93
CA PRO A 548 -32.65 -22.82 -10.51
C PRO A 548 -32.96 -24.03 -9.61
N PRO A 549 -33.77 -23.85 -8.54
CA PRO A 549 -34.61 -22.69 -8.25
C PRO A 549 -33.92 -21.57 -7.43
N GLU A 550 -32.59 -21.57 -7.28
CA GLU A 550 -31.88 -20.51 -6.57
C GLU A 550 -32.01 -19.18 -7.31
N THR A 551 -32.29 -18.10 -6.57
CA THR A 551 -32.32 -16.73 -7.09
C THR A 551 -31.06 -15.97 -6.63
N PRO A 552 -30.49 -15.08 -7.45
CA PRO A 552 -30.88 -14.76 -8.83
C PRO A 552 -30.65 -15.89 -9.84
N ASP A 553 -31.65 -16.19 -10.67
CA ASP A 553 -31.51 -17.08 -11.82
C ASP A 553 -31.28 -16.29 -13.11
N ASP A 554 -31.18 -16.97 -14.26
CA ASP A 554 -30.98 -16.33 -15.57
C ASP A 554 -32.08 -15.29 -15.87
N ALA A 555 -33.34 -15.58 -15.53
CA ALA A 555 -34.46 -14.67 -15.76
C ALA A 555 -34.33 -13.41 -14.89
N TRP A 556 -33.92 -13.57 -13.63
CA TRP A 556 -33.64 -12.44 -12.74
C TRP A 556 -32.51 -11.57 -13.29
N CYS A 557 -31.38 -12.17 -13.69
CA CYS A 557 -30.23 -11.44 -14.23
C CYS A 557 -30.54 -10.75 -15.57
N SER A 558 -31.40 -11.34 -16.40
CA SER A 558 -31.76 -10.74 -17.69
C SER A 558 -32.63 -9.48 -17.58
N ALA A 559 -33.29 -9.27 -16.45
CA ALA A 559 -34.30 -8.24 -16.28
C ALA A 559 -33.69 -6.88 -15.87
N ASP A 560 -33.91 -5.84 -16.68
CA ASP A 560 -33.29 -4.52 -16.54
C ASP A 560 -33.57 -3.82 -15.21
N GLN A 561 -34.65 -4.18 -14.50
CA GLN A 561 -34.94 -3.60 -13.19
C GLN A 561 -34.06 -4.15 -12.06
N ASN A 562 -33.37 -5.27 -12.29
CA ASN A 562 -32.66 -6.01 -11.24
C ASN A 562 -31.17 -5.69 -11.19
N ASN A 563 -30.55 -5.36 -12.33
CA ASN A 563 -29.16 -4.91 -12.39
C ASN A 563 -28.93 -4.04 -13.64
N ILE A 564 -27.82 -3.31 -13.65
CA ILE A 564 -27.35 -2.49 -14.76
C ILE A 564 -26.45 -3.34 -15.66
N LYS A 565 -26.79 -3.39 -16.95
CA LYS A 565 -26.00 -4.07 -17.98
C LYS A 565 -24.80 -3.21 -18.42
N PRO A 566 -23.69 -3.84 -18.82
CA PRO A 566 -22.56 -3.10 -19.37
C PRO A 566 -22.93 -2.44 -20.70
N VAL A 567 -22.24 -1.33 -20.99
CA VAL A 567 -22.38 -0.61 -22.26
C VAL A 567 -21.73 -1.39 -23.39
N LEU A 568 -20.60 -2.04 -23.10
CA LEU A 568 -19.85 -2.83 -24.07
C LEU A 568 -19.23 -4.05 -23.38
N SER A 569 -19.26 -5.18 -24.08
CA SER A 569 -18.55 -6.40 -23.69
C SER A 569 -17.20 -6.47 -24.39
N MET A 570 -16.19 -6.95 -23.67
CA MET A 570 -14.83 -7.16 -24.15
C MET A 570 -14.45 -8.64 -24.00
N GLN A 571 -13.43 -9.06 -24.75
CA GLN A 571 -12.94 -10.43 -24.72
C GLN A 571 -12.63 -10.90 -23.30
N SER A 572 -13.21 -12.03 -22.93
CA SER A 572 -13.04 -12.72 -21.64
C SER A 572 -11.56 -12.90 -21.28
N HIS A 573 -11.23 -12.64 -20.01
CA HIS A 573 -9.90 -12.73 -19.41
C HIS A 573 -8.86 -11.74 -19.95
N SER A 574 -9.24 -10.75 -20.77
CA SER A 574 -8.29 -9.75 -21.27
C SER A 574 -7.74 -8.83 -20.17
N ALA A 575 -8.37 -8.83 -18.98
CA ALA A 575 -7.93 -8.15 -17.76
C ALA A 575 -7.66 -6.65 -17.96
N PRO A 576 -8.70 -5.83 -18.21
CA PRO A 576 -8.53 -4.39 -18.39
C PRO A 576 -8.16 -3.69 -17.08
N LEU A 577 -7.08 -2.88 -17.06
CA LEU A 577 -6.58 -2.29 -15.81
C LEU A 577 -6.55 -0.77 -15.77
N ASP A 578 -6.77 -0.10 -16.89
CA ASP A 578 -6.88 1.35 -16.97
C ASP A 578 -7.67 1.72 -18.22
N ILE A 579 -8.37 2.85 -18.15
CA ILE A 579 -9.09 3.48 -19.25
C ILE A 579 -8.81 4.98 -19.23
N VAL A 580 -8.55 5.56 -20.40
CA VAL A 580 -8.37 7.01 -20.54
C VAL A 580 -9.07 7.52 -21.79
N PHE A 581 -9.74 8.67 -21.70
CA PHE A 581 -10.26 9.36 -22.88
C PHE A 581 -9.15 10.22 -23.50
N TYR A 582 -8.96 10.06 -24.80
CA TYR A 582 -8.00 10.85 -25.54
C TYR A 582 -8.68 12.12 -26.08
N ASN A 583 -8.13 13.28 -25.71
CA ASN A 583 -8.57 14.56 -26.26
C ASN A 583 -7.44 15.11 -27.13
N ALA A 584 -7.71 15.28 -28.43
CA ALA A 584 -6.74 15.89 -29.32
C ALA A 584 -6.61 17.41 -29.03
N PRO A 585 -5.45 18.01 -29.32
CA PRO A 585 -5.30 19.45 -29.24
C PRO A 585 -6.29 20.16 -30.18
N SER A 586 -7.00 21.17 -29.67
CA SER A 586 -7.94 21.96 -30.47
C SER A 586 -7.23 23.11 -31.18
N GLU A 587 -7.52 23.30 -32.47
CA GLU A 587 -6.93 24.39 -33.25
C GLU A 587 -7.22 25.75 -32.60
N GLY A 588 -6.16 26.56 -32.41
CA GLY A 588 -6.22 27.86 -31.73
C GLY A 588 -6.10 27.81 -30.21
N SER A 589 -5.97 26.63 -29.58
CA SER A 589 -5.64 26.55 -28.15
C SER A 589 -4.19 26.97 -27.89
N GLU A 590 -3.90 27.47 -26.69
CA GLU A 590 -2.53 27.76 -26.28
C GLU A 590 -1.67 26.48 -26.38
N GLY A 591 -0.50 26.59 -27.00
CA GLY A 591 0.38 25.44 -27.24
C GLY A 591 -0.06 24.48 -28.37
N TYR A 592 -1.15 24.76 -29.09
CA TYR A 592 -1.67 23.89 -30.17
C TYR A 592 -0.59 23.48 -31.17
N ASP A 593 0.21 24.43 -31.66
CA ASP A 593 1.26 24.15 -32.66
C ASP A 593 2.30 23.14 -32.18
N THR A 594 2.58 23.11 -30.88
CA THR A 594 3.51 22.14 -30.28
C THR A 594 2.79 20.84 -29.95
N ALA A 595 1.60 20.91 -29.36
CA ALA A 595 0.82 19.75 -28.95
C ALA A 595 0.42 18.88 -30.16
N ARG A 596 0.04 19.50 -31.30
CA ARG A 596 -0.32 18.77 -32.53
C ARG A 596 0.83 17.96 -33.12
N MET A 597 2.09 18.32 -32.82
CA MET A 597 3.26 17.54 -33.28
C MET A 597 3.42 16.22 -32.52
N TYR A 598 2.80 16.10 -31.34
CA TYR A 598 2.85 14.92 -30.47
C TYR A 598 1.49 14.25 -30.31
N ALA A 599 0.43 14.81 -30.92
CA ALA A 599 -0.88 14.21 -30.99
C ALA A 599 -0.80 12.88 -31.75
N VAL A 600 -1.50 11.88 -31.23
CA VAL A 600 -1.50 10.50 -31.77
C VAL A 600 -2.20 10.47 -33.13
N ASN A 601 -3.49 10.80 -33.12
CA ASN A 601 -4.31 11.11 -34.31
C ASN A 601 -5.46 12.01 -33.84
N THR A 602 -5.72 13.12 -34.51
CA THR A 602 -6.83 14.03 -34.15
C THR A 602 -8.21 13.41 -34.36
N GLU A 603 -8.33 12.41 -35.24
CA GLU A 603 -9.58 11.68 -35.49
C GLU A 603 -10.02 10.82 -34.29
N TRP A 604 -9.09 10.45 -33.41
CA TRP A 604 -9.39 9.66 -32.21
C TRP A 604 -9.82 10.53 -31.02
N SER A 605 -9.97 11.85 -31.22
CA SER A 605 -10.41 12.73 -30.15
C SER A 605 -11.81 12.33 -29.67
N GLY A 606 -11.94 12.03 -28.37
CA GLY A 606 -13.14 11.49 -27.76
C GLY A 606 -13.11 9.97 -27.56
N ASP A 607 -12.20 9.25 -28.24
CA ASP A 607 -12.08 7.79 -28.07
C ASP A 607 -11.46 7.42 -26.73
N ALA A 608 -11.82 6.22 -26.25
CA ALA A 608 -11.23 5.63 -25.06
C ALA A 608 -10.10 4.66 -25.40
N PHE A 609 -9.02 4.71 -24.64
CA PHE A 609 -7.92 3.76 -24.68
C PHE A 609 -7.98 2.88 -23.45
N VAL A 610 -7.99 1.56 -23.65
CA VAL A 610 -8.01 0.57 -22.56
C VAL A 610 -6.74 -0.26 -22.60
N SER A 611 -6.16 -0.49 -21.42
CA SER A 611 -5.00 -1.38 -21.27
C SER A 611 -5.44 -2.79 -20.86
N PHE A 612 -5.18 -3.78 -21.71
CA PHE A 612 -5.43 -5.20 -21.45
C PHE A 612 -4.16 -5.87 -20.94
N HIS A 613 -4.16 -6.25 -19.67
CA HIS A 613 -2.98 -6.78 -19.00
C HIS A 613 -2.64 -8.21 -19.41
N GLY A 614 -3.62 -8.96 -19.91
CA GLY A 614 -3.43 -10.33 -20.38
C GLY A 614 -3.95 -11.39 -19.43
N SER A 615 -4.47 -12.46 -20.02
CA SER A 615 -5.13 -13.56 -19.33
C SER A 615 -4.14 -14.53 -18.70
N TRP A 616 -4.49 -15.04 -17.52
CA TRP A 616 -3.88 -16.24 -16.94
C TRP A 616 -4.85 -17.44 -16.91
N ASN A 617 -6.17 -17.19 -16.96
CA ASN A 617 -7.23 -18.19 -16.84
C ASN A 617 -7.91 -18.50 -18.19
N ARG A 618 -7.12 -18.61 -19.27
CA ARG A 618 -7.60 -18.93 -20.62
C ARG A 618 -6.51 -19.61 -21.45
N ASP A 619 -6.88 -20.56 -22.31
CA ASP A 619 -6.00 -21.21 -23.28
C ASP A 619 -6.62 -21.22 -24.70
N PRO A 620 -6.00 -20.57 -25.71
CA PRO A 620 -4.76 -19.80 -25.61
C PRO A 620 -4.93 -18.49 -24.83
N PRO A 621 -3.83 -17.90 -24.31
CA PRO A 621 -3.90 -16.59 -23.69
C PRO A 621 -4.38 -15.51 -24.65
N THR A 622 -5.06 -14.49 -24.12
CA THR A 622 -5.52 -13.29 -24.84
C THR A 622 -5.18 -12.02 -24.05
N GLY A 623 -5.32 -10.85 -24.68
CA GLY A 623 -4.96 -9.56 -24.09
C GLY A 623 -3.51 -9.13 -24.41
N GLU A 624 -2.74 -8.75 -23.39
CA GLU A 624 -1.36 -8.21 -23.49
C GLU A 624 -1.20 -7.08 -24.51
N SER A 625 -2.14 -6.15 -24.52
CA SER A 625 -2.22 -5.09 -25.54
C SER A 625 -2.85 -3.81 -24.99
N SER A 626 -2.76 -2.73 -25.76
CA SER A 626 -3.60 -1.55 -25.56
C SER A 626 -4.49 -1.41 -26.77
N ALA A 627 -5.79 -1.20 -26.54
CA ALA A 627 -6.79 -1.11 -27.59
C ALA A 627 -7.49 0.25 -27.57
N VAL A 628 -7.93 0.70 -28.74
CA VAL A 628 -8.85 1.82 -28.90
C VAL A 628 -10.26 1.25 -28.89
N LEU A 629 -11.08 1.68 -27.94
CA LEU A 629 -12.53 1.49 -28.00
C LEU A 629 -13.13 2.73 -28.67
N MET A 630 -13.66 2.53 -29.87
CA MET A 630 -14.36 3.58 -30.61
C MET A 630 -15.82 3.64 -30.13
N GLU A 631 -16.33 4.87 -30.01
CA GLU A 631 -17.67 5.27 -29.55
C GLU A 631 -17.86 5.45 -28.03
N ALA A 632 -17.55 6.66 -27.56
CA ALA A 632 -18.26 7.29 -26.45
C ALA A 632 -18.90 8.61 -26.95
N THR A 633 -19.89 8.49 -27.84
CA THR A 633 -20.78 9.61 -28.20
C THR A 633 -22.19 9.33 -27.75
#